data_AF-A0A183EVC3-F1
#
_entry.id   AF-A0A183EVC3-F1
#
_cell.length_a   1.000
_cell.length_b   1.000
_cell.length_c   1.000
_cell.angle_alpha   90.00
_cell.angle_beta   90.00
_cell.angle_gamma   90.00
#
_symmetry.space_group_name_H-M   'P 1'
#
loop_
_entity.id
_entity.type
_entity.pdbx_description
1 polymer ?
#
loop_
_entity_poly.entity_id
_entity_poly.type
_entity_poly.pdbx_seq_one_letter_code
_entity_poly.pdbx_strand_id
1 'polypeptide(L)' 'MPPKNVPSKKAEQKKKEKIIEDKTFGLKNKKGAKTQKYVQQVTNQVIYYK' A
#
# COMPACT_ATOMS: atom_id res chain seq x y z
N MET A 1 -2.71 26.66 22.48
CA MET A 1 -3.27 25.34 22.09
C MET A 1 -2.40 24.75 20.98
N PRO A 2 -1.94 23.50 21.07
CA PRO A 2 -1.11 22.91 20.01
C PRO A 2 -1.99 22.57 18.80
N PRO A 3 -1.47 22.76 17.56
CA PRO A 3 -2.26 22.60 16.35
C PRO A 3 -2.69 21.14 16.16
N LYS A 4 -3.97 21.00 15.79
CA LYS A 4 -4.64 19.74 15.47
C LYS A 4 -3.82 19.03 14.38
N ASN A 5 -3.43 17.79 14.67
CA ASN A 5 -2.60 16.95 13.82
C ASN A 5 -3.34 16.63 12.50
N VAL A 6 -3.30 17.55 11.53
CA VAL A 6 -3.84 17.35 10.20
C VAL A 6 -3.03 16.22 9.55
N PRO A 7 -3.65 15.10 9.16
CA PRO A 7 -2.93 14.02 8.50
C PRO A 7 -2.35 14.58 7.19
N SER A 8 -1.05 14.77 7.18
CA SER A 8 -0.31 15.18 6.00
C SER A 8 -0.50 14.14 4.90
N LYS A 9 -0.65 14.58 3.64
CA LYS A 9 -0.68 13.70 2.45
C LYS A 9 0.48 12.67 2.43
N LYS A 10 1.62 13.04 3.02
CA LYS A 10 2.80 12.17 3.17
C LYS A 10 2.55 11.03 4.17
N ALA A 11 1.78 11.26 5.23
CA ALA A 11 1.42 10.24 6.21
C ALA A 11 0.43 9.22 5.62
N GLU A 12 -0.47 9.65 4.75
CA GLU A 12 -1.40 8.75 4.04
C GLU A 12 -0.68 7.86 3.03
N GLN A 13 0.26 8.41 2.25
CA GLN A 13 1.11 7.62 1.35
C GLN A 13 1.90 6.55 2.09
N LYS A 14 2.54 6.91 3.22
CA LYS A 14 3.30 5.96 4.03
C LYS A 14 2.43 4.85 4.63
N LYS A 15 1.17 5.15 4.96
CA LYS A 15 0.19 4.13 5.37
C LYS A 15 -0.19 3.22 4.20
N LYS A 16 -0.40 3.78 3.01
CA LYS A 16 -0.70 3.03 1.78
C LYS A 16 0.44 2.07 1.43
N GLU A 17 1.68 2.54 1.48
CA GLU A 17 2.88 1.71 1.26
C GLU A 17 2.98 0.55 2.25
N LYS A 18 2.79 0.81 3.56
CA LYS A 18 2.79 -0.25 4.58
C LYS A 18 1.72 -1.31 4.33
N ILE A 19 0.52 -0.91 3.93
CA ILE A 19 -0.58 -1.85 3.64
C ILE A 19 -0.24 -2.74 2.44
N ILE A 20 0.40 -2.17 1.41
CA ILE A 20 0.86 -2.92 0.24
C ILE A 20 1.96 -3.89 0.65
N GLU A 21 2.95 -3.44 1.41
CA GLU A 21 4.04 -4.28 1.90
C GLU A 21 3.52 -5.44 2.75
N ASP A 22 2.63 -5.20 3.70
CA ASP A 22 2.05 -6.25 4.55
C ASP A 22 1.27 -7.28 3.73
N LYS A 23 0.44 -6.82 2.77
CA LYS A 23 -0.36 -7.71 1.92
C LYS A 23 0.46 -8.46 0.87
N THR A 24 1.66 -8.00 0.55
CA THR A 24 2.51 -8.56 -0.53
C THR A 24 3.86 -9.12 -0.05
N PHE A 25 4.13 -9.09 1.26
CA PHE A 25 5.43 -9.36 1.90
C PHE A 25 6.10 -10.66 1.43
N GLY A 26 5.33 -11.74 1.30
CA GLY A 26 5.81 -13.05 0.85
C GLY A 26 5.62 -13.35 -0.65
N LEU A 27 4.97 -12.45 -1.39
CA LEU A 27 4.66 -12.64 -2.81
C LEU A 27 5.63 -11.92 -3.73
N LYS A 28 6.38 -10.93 -3.22
CA LYS A 28 7.38 -10.16 -3.99
C LYS A 28 8.51 -11.01 -4.58
N ASN A 29 8.89 -12.11 -3.91
CA ASN A 29 9.96 -13.01 -4.36
C ASN A 29 9.44 -14.24 -5.12
N LYS A 30 8.12 -14.44 -5.20
CA LYS A 30 7.52 -15.56 -5.94
C LYS A 30 7.33 -15.18 -7.41
N LYS A 31 8.11 -15.81 -8.28
CA LYS A 31 7.97 -15.69 -9.73
C LYS A 31 6.78 -16.51 -10.21
N GLY A 32 5.61 -15.87 -10.30
CA GLY A 32 4.39 -16.48 -10.84
C GLY A 32 3.46 -15.43 -11.42
N ALA A 33 2.85 -15.70 -12.57
CA ALA A 33 1.94 -14.76 -13.22
C ALA A 33 0.73 -14.40 -12.33
N LYS A 34 0.22 -15.37 -11.57
CA LYS A 34 -0.90 -15.15 -10.63
C LYS A 34 -0.47 -14.28 -9.45
N THR A 35 0.74 -14.48 -8.91
CA THR A 35 1.25 -13.70 -7.78
C THR A 35 1.58 -12.27 -8.20
N GLN A 36 2.17 -12.07 -9.39
CA GLN A 36 2.40 -10.74 -9.96
C GLN A 36 1.10 -9.97 -10.20
N LYS A 37 0.06 -10.63 -10.75
CA LYS A 37 -1.26 -10.02 -10.92
C LYS A 37 -1.89 -9.61 -9.58
N TYR A 38 -1.79 -10.46 -8.57
CA TYR A 38 -2.29 -10.14 -7.23
C TYR A 38 -1.58 -8.93 -6.61
N VAL A 39 -0.25 -8.87 -6.70
CA VAL A 39 0.53 -7.72 -6.22
C VAL A 39 0.08 -6.43 -6.93
N GLN A 40 -0.11 -6.46 -8.25
CA GLN A 40 -0.60 -5.31 -9.04
C GLN A 40 -2.03 -4.87 -8.65
N GLN A 41 -2.93 -5.83 -8.39
CA GLN A 41 -4.29 -5.52 -7.94
C GLN A 41 -4.30 -4.85 -6.57
N VAL A 42 -3.51 -5.37 -5.62
CA VAL A 42 -3.41 -4.82 -4.26
C VAL A 42 -2.80 -3.41 -4.28
N THR A 43 -1.73 -3.18 -5.07
CA THR A 43 -1.15 -1.84 -5.23
C THR A 43 -2.18 -0.85 -5.77
N ASN A 44 -2.91 -1.24 -6.83
CA ASN A 44 -3.88 -0.34 -7.46
C ASN A 44 -5.07 -0.05 -6.54
N GLN A 45 -5.55 -1.05 -5.79
CA GLN A 45 -6.66 -0.86 -4.86
C GLN A 45 -6.28 0.10 -3.72
N VAL A 46 -5.06 0.01 -3.20
CA VAL A 46 -4.61 0.85 -2.08
C VAL A 46 -4.23 2.26 -2.54
N ILE A 47 -3.73 2.41 -3.77
CA ILE A 47 -3.36 3.71 -4.35
C ILE A 47 -4.60 4.48 -4.82
N TYR A 48 -5.51 3.84 -5.59
CA TYR A 48 -6.60 4.51 -6.30
C TYR A 48 -7.98 4.37 -5.67
N TYR A 49 -8.31 3.25 -5.01
CA TYR A 49 -9.69 2.98 -4.54
C TYR A 49 -9.98 3.46 -3.11
N LYS A 50 -9.43 4.62 -2.72
CA LYS A 50 -9.79 5.23 -1.43
C LYS A 50 -9.85 6.75 -1.50
#